data_AF-A0A7Y2I4K1-F1
#
_entry.id   AF-A0A7Y2I4K1-F1
#
_cell.length_a   1.000
_cell.length_b   1.000
_cell.length_c   1.000
_cell.angle_alpha   90.00
_cell.angle_beta   90.00
_cell.angle_gamma   90.00
#
_symmetry.space_group_name_H-M   'P 1'
#
loop_
_entity.id
_entity.type
_entity.pdbx_description
1 polymer ?
#
loop_
_entity_poly.entity_id
_entity_poly.type
_entity_poly.pdbx_seq_one_letter_code
_entity_poly.pdbx_strand_id
1 'polypeptide(L)'
;LLISGLLSAPATDITPQGGEHVSLASAAGALLLFLGFDLIINSEQKNKLIPAIVAISTIFMLFVLWGAVSRTYVPTTSLTESTLPHLKAARAVMGQNGRLLMGIVVICGATATVNGLFIYMGQTVRNLAVHELLPSFGGDTLQRLAGILMAVTIGILMMTGLAGDPKLTVYYRGALLLWLLLLAVRCLAMACQPTVSKHFSILGLAAGCTMGITSIIIWFTAEYRWDLIVFSLLVYAGGLLLVMVWPAMVKLFPKLKKIN
;
A
#
# COMPACT_ATOMS: atom_id res chain seq x y z
N LEU A 1 -2.91 9.29 -15.99
CA LEU A 1 -3.26 7.91 -16.43
C LEU A 1 -4.64 7.49 -15.89
N LEU A 2 -4.89 7.48 -14.58
CA LEU A 2 -6.24 7.25 -14.01
C LEU A 2 -7.37 8.16 -14.50
N ILE A 3 -7.02 9.39 -14.81
CA ILE A 3 -7.98 10.45 -15.16
C ILE A 3 -8.29 10.43 -16.66
N SER A 4 -7.54 9.68 -17.49
CA SER A 4 -7.85 9.54 -18.92
C SER A 4 -9.15 8.78 -19.14
N GLY A 5 -9.47 7.84 -18.24
CA GLY A 5 -10.70 7.04 -18.34
C GLY A 5 -11.92 7.67 -17.69
N LEU A 6 -11.76 8.53 -16.68
CA LEU A 6 -12.87 8.93 -15.82
C LEU A 6 -13.46 10.33 -16.12
N LEU A 7 -12.71 11.21 -16.81
CA LEU A 7 -13.10 12.61 -17.06
C LEU A 7 -13.30 12.95 -18.55
N SER A 8 -13.48 11.95 -19.41
CA SER A 8 -13.84 12.20 -20.81
C SER A 8 -15.31 12.63 -20.92
N ALA A 9 -15.62 13.85 -20.47
CA ALA A 9 -16.77 14.60 -20.95
C ALA A 9 -16.46 15.16 -22.34
N PRO A 10 -17.42 15.17 -23.28
CA PRO A 10 -17.18 15.53 -24.66
C PRO A 10 -17.02 17.05 -24.75
N ALA A 11 -15.78 17.53 -24.84
CA ALA A 11 -15.53 18.84 -25.41
C ALA A 11 -15.53 18.66 -26.93
N THR A 12 -16.53 19.26 -27.57
CA THR A 12 -16.67 19.39 -29.02
C THR A 12 -15.44 20.06 -29.61
N ASP A 13 -14.54 19.26 -30.18
CA ASP A 13 -13.89 19.57 -31.44
C ASP A 13 -13.30 18.31 -32.06
N ILE A 14 -13.68 18.09 -33.33
CA ILE A 14 -13.54 16.83 -34.05
C ILE A 14 -12.10 16.70 -34.56
N THR A 15 -11.28 15.94 -33.84
CA THR A 15 -10.21 15.12 -34.45
C THR A 15 -10.14 13.78 -33.70
N PRO A 16 -10.45 12.64 -34.33
CA PRO A 16 -10.43 11.35 -33.68
C PRO A 16 -8.99 10.83 -33.64
N GLN A 17 -8.18 11.31 -32.70
CA GLN A 17 -6.91 10.67 -32.37
C GLN A 17 -7.03 9.87 -31.08
N GLY A 18 -7.05 8.56 -31.25
CA GLY A 18 -6.65 7.57 -30.24
C GLY A 18 -7.59 7.44 -29.06
N GLY A 19 -8.46 6.42 -29.09
CA GLY A 19 -9.06 5.91 -27.86
C GLY A 19 -7.93 5.49 -26.92
N GLU A 20 -7.64 6.31 -25.92
CA GLU A 20 -6.73 5.95 -24.82
C GLU A 20 -7.40 4.79 -24.06
N HIS A 21 -7.08 3.56 -24.46
CA HIS A 21 -7.44 2.38 -23.71
C HIS A 21 -6.91 2.58 -22.28
N VAL A 22 -7.83 2.60 -21.30
CA VAL A 22 -7.46 2.60 -19.88
C VAL A 22 -6.68 1.31 -19.65
N SER A 23 -5.35 1.44 -19.67
CA SER A 23 -4.48 0.30 -19.45
C SER A 23 -4.77 -0.21 -18.04
N LEU A 24 -5.13 -1.48 -17.94
CA LEU A 24 -5.47 -2.12 -16.67
C LEU A 24 -4.34 -1.95 -15.64
N ALA A 25 -3.09 -1.85 -16.09
CA ALA A 25 -1.93 -1.53 -15.26
C ALA A 25 -2.05 -0.16 -14.57
N SER A 26 -2.63 0.83 -15.23
CA SER A 26 -2.86 2.17 -14.65
C SER A 26 -4.00 2.18 -13.63
N ALA A 27 -5.04 1.37 -13.85
CA ALA A 27 -6.11 1.16 -12.88
C ALA A 27 -5.59 0.42 -11.64
N ALA A 28 -4.73 -0.58 -11.82
CA ALA A 28 -4.03 -1.24 -10.72
C ALA A 28 -3.14 -0.27 -9.93
N GLY A 29 -2.42 0.63 -10.61
CA GLY A 29 -1.65 1.69 -9.96
C GLY A 29 -2.51 2.67 -9.14
N ALA A 30 -3.80 2.81 -9.47
CA ALA A 30 -4.74 3.60 -8.68
C ALA A 30 -5.05 3.02 -7.32
N LEU A 31 -5.11 1.70 -7.25
CA LEU A 31 -5.39 0.99 -6.02
C LEU A 31 -4.31 1.25 -4.98
N LEU A 32 -3.08 1.59 -5.41
CA LEU A 32 -2.01 2.05 -4.50
C LEU A 32 -2.37 3.32 -3.75
N LEU A 33 -3.14 4.24 -4.35
CA LEU A 33 -3.52 5.49 -3.69
C LEU A 33 -4.41 5.25 -2.46
N PHE A 34 -5.09 4.11 -2.44
CA PHE A 34 -5.93 3.69 -1.33
C PHE A 34 -5.26 2.67 -0.43
N LEU A 35 -4.02 2.27 -0.72
CA LEU A 35 -3.31 1.31 0.11
C LEU A 35 -3.15 1.86 1.54
N GLY A 36 -3.55 1.05 2.51
CA GLY A 36 -3.52 1.40 3.93
C GLY A 36 -4.80 1.97 4.51
N PHE A 37 -5.89 2.04 3.74
CA PHE A 37 -7.21 2.38 4.29
C PHE A 37 -7.65 1.42 5.40
N ASP A 38 -7.22 0.15 5.34
CA ASP A 38 -7.51 -0.88 6.32
C ASP A 38 -6.85 -0.61 7.69
N LEU A 39 -5.73 0.12 7.72
CA LEU A 39 -5.10 0.55 8.96
C LEU A 39 -6.02 1.48 9.78
N ILE A 40 -6.83 2.29 9.11
CA ILE A 40 -7.75 3.25 9.76
C ILE A 40 -8.93 2.50 10.39
N ILE A 41 -9.41 1.45 9.72
CA ILE A 41 -10.59 0.68 10.11
C ILE A 41 -10.29 -0.28 11.27
N ASN A 42 -9.06 -0.80 11.38
CA ASN A 42 -8.67 -1.78 12.39
C ASN A 42 -8.48 -1.23 13.82
N SER A 43 -8.82 0.04 14.08
CA SER A 43 -8.82 0.56 15.46
C SER A 43 -10.15 0.22 16.15
N GLU A 44 -10.10 -0.36 17.35
CA GLU A 44 -11.21 -0.96 18.14
C GLU A 44 -12.39 -0.02 18.48
N GLN A 45 -12.47 1.17 17.89
CA GLN A 45 -13.40 2.21 18.27
C GLN A 45 -14.69 2.16 17.45
N LYS A 46 -15.81 1.96 18.15
CA LYS A 46 -17.13 1.56 17.66
C LYS A 46 -17.84 2.49 16.64
N ASN A 47 -17.24 3.59 16.15
CA ASN A 47 -17.88 4.60 15.29
C ASN A 47 -16.98 5.25 14.22
N LYS A 48 -15.94 4.55 13.71
CA LYS A 48 -14.98 5.15 12.76
C LYS A 48 -15.24 4.91 11.26
N LEU A 49 -16.32 4.21 10.89
CA LEU A 49 -16.66 4.01 9.47
C LEU A 49 -16.93 5.33 8.74
N ILE A 50 -17.71 6.23 9.35
CA ILE A 50 -18.03 7.54 8.78
C ILE A 50 -16.75 8.37 8.53
N PRO A 51 -15.86 8.60 9.53
CA PRO A 51 -14.65 9.37 9.29
C PRO A 51 -13.70 8.68 8.29
N ALA A 52 -13.65 7.35 8.25
CA ALA A 52 -12.85 6.63 7.25
C ALA A 52 -13.38 6.87 5.82
N ILE A 53 -14.69 6.76 5.61
CA ILE A 53 -15.32 7.02 4.29
C ILE A 53 -15.10 8.47 3.87
N VAL A 54 -15.29 9.42 4.79
CA VAL A 54 -15.04 10.84 4.53
C VAL A 54 -13.58 11.07 4.13
N ALA A 55 -12.63 10.52 4.88
CA ALA A 55 -11.20 10.65 4.57
C ALA A 55 -10.85 10.07 3.19
N ILE A 56 -11.32 8.85 2.88
CA ILE A 56 -11.10 8.21 1.58
C ILE A 56 -11.69 9.05 0.44
N SER A 57 -12.92 9.55 0.62
CA SER A 57 -13.60 10.40 -0.36
C SER A 57 -12.86 11.72 -0.58
N THR A 58 -12.42 12.38 0.48
CA THR A 58 -11.63 13.62 0.40
C THR A 58 -10.30 13.40 -0.31
N ILE A 59 -9.58 12.32 0.02
CA ILE A 59 -8.31 11.98 -0.64
C ILE A 59 -8.53 11.70 -2.13
N PHE A 60 -9.57 10.95 -2.48
CA PHE A 60 -9.90 10.69 -3.88
C PHE A 60 -10.19 11.98 -4.64
N MET A 61 -11.03 12.86 -4.10
CA MET A 61 -11.32 14.17 -4.70
C MET A 61 -10.05 15.01 -4.88
N LEU A 62 -9.16 15.01 -3.89
CA LEU A 62 -7.90 15.73 -3.96
C LEU A 62 -7.03 15.19 -5.11
N PHE A 63 -6.91 13.87 -5.28
CA PHE A 63 -6.15 13.27 -6.37
C PHE A 63 -6.76 13.55 -7.74
N VAL A 64 -8.09 13.52 -7.86
CA VAL A 64 -8.81 13.86 -9.10
C VAL A 64 -8.56 15.31 -9.47
N LEU A 65 -8.74 16.24 -8.52
CA LEU A 65 -8.52 17.67 -8.74
C LEU A 65 -7.06 17.94 -9.10
N TRP A 66 -6.11 17.37 -8.35
CA TRP A 66 -4.68 17.54 -8.61
C TRP A 66 -4.27 17.04 -9.99
N GLY A 67 -4.80 15.88 -10.39
CA GLY A 67 -4.47 15.34 -11.71
C GLY A 67 -5.18 16.07 -12.86
N ALA A 68 -6.34 16.70 -12.63
CA ALA A 68 -6.95 17.63 -13.58
C ALA A 68 -6.08 18.89 -13.75
N VAL A 69 -5.66 19.53 -12.66
CA VAL A 69 -4.74 20.68 -12.69
C VAL A 69 -3.41 20.30 -13.35
N SER A 70 -2.85 19.13 -13.05
CA SER A 70 -1.58 18.71 -13.66
C SER A 70 -1.63 18.65 -15.19
N ARG A 71 -2.79 18.32 -15.76
CA ARG A 71 -3.00 18.25 -17.23
C ARG A 71 -3.15 19.61 -17.88
N THR A 72 -3.70 20.59 -17.19
CA THR A 72 -3.85 21.94 -17.76
C THR A 72 -2.50 22.66 -17.89
N TYR A 73 -1.52 22.29 -17.06
CA TYR A 73 -0.20 22.94 -17.05
C TYR A 73 0.92 22.12 -17.70
N VAL A 74 0.79 20.80 -17.83
CA VAL A 74 1.85 19.93 -18.39
C VAL A 74 1.26 18.93 -19.39
N PRO A 75 1.83 18.83 -20.61
CA PRO A 75 1.37 17.85 -21.59
C PRO A 75 1.57 16.41 -21.10
N THR A 76 0.63 15.53 -21.45
CA THR A 76 0.57 14.14 -20.95
C THR A 76 1.84 13.35 -21.22
N THR A 77 2.47 13.51 -22.39
CA THR A 77 3.75 12.84 -22.75
C THR A 77 4.88 13.18 -21.79
N SER A 78 4.96 14.46 -21.41
CA SER A 78 5.97 14.98 -20.49
C SER A 78 5.73 14.51 -19.05
N LEU A 79 4.47 14.20 -18.69
CA LEU A 79 4.14 13.60 -17.39
C LEU A 79 4.47 12.11 -17.35
N THR A 80 4.27 11.36 -18.44
CA THR A 80 4.53 9.91 -18.49
C THR A 80 6.02 9.56 -18.50
N GLU A 81 6.86 10.43 -19.04
CA GLU A 81 8.32 10.25 -19.06
C GLU A 81 9.01 10.63 -17.74
N SER A 82 8.31 11.38 -16.87
CA SER A 82 8.87 11.85 -15.61
C SER A 82 8.75 10.80 -14.52
N THR A 83 9.84 10.53 -13.80
CA THR A 83 9.82 9.72 -12.58
C THR A 83 9.03 10.38 -11.45
N LEU A 84 8.99 11.73 -11.43
CA LEU A 84 8.31 12.54 -10.41
C LEU A 84 7.34 13.52 -11.08
N PRO A 85 6.20 13.04 -11.62
CA PRO A 85 5.27 13.86 -12.39
C PRO A 85 4.61 14.97 -11.56
N HIS A 86 4.40 14.73 -10.26
CA HIS A 86 3.80 15.70 -9.34
C HIS A 86 4.71 16.90 -9.05
N LEU A 87 6.03 16.70 -8.95
CA LEU A 87 6.98 17.81 -8.81
C LEU A 87 7.10 18.62 -10.11
N LYS A 88 7.01 17.95 -11.27
CA LYS A 88 7.03 18.60 -12.58
C LYS A 88 5.79 19.48 -12.79
N ALA A 89 4.61 18.95 -12.45
CA ALA A 89 3.36 19.70 -12.46
C ALA A 89 3.41 20.90 -11.50
N ALA A 90 3.85 20.70 -10.25
CA ALA A 90 3.97 21.79 -9.28
C ALA A 90 4.94 22.90 -9.74
N ARG A 91 6.04 22.52 -10.42
CA ARG A 91 6.97 23.47 -11.02
C ARG A 91 6.34 24.26 -12.17
N ALA A 92 5.53 23.63 -12.99
CA ALA A 92 4.83 24.30 -14.09
C ALA A 92 3.78 25.30 -13.57
N VAL A 93 3.11 24.99 -12.46
CA VAL A 93 2.07 25.86 -11.87
C VAL A 93 2.67 27.08 -11.17
N MET A 94 3.69 26.89 -10.32
CA MET A 94 4.18 27.95 -9.42
C MET A 94 5.71 28.08 -9.40
N GLY A 95 6.37 27.65 -10.47
CA GLY A 95 7.82 27.75 -10.62
C GLY A 95 8.59 26.97 -9.55
N GLN A 96 9.71 27.54 -9.11
CA GLN A 96 10.58 26.90 -8.11
C GLN A 96 9.88 26.71 -6.75
N ASN A 97 9.05 27.67 -6.35
CA ASN A 97 8.35 27.63 -5.06
C ASN A 97 7.33 26.49 -5.03
N GLY A 98 6.61 26.26 -6.13
CA GLY A 98 5.70 25.13 -6.26
C GLY A 98 6.41 23.79 -6.10
N ARG A 99 7.59 23.64 -6.73
CA ARG A 99 8.41 22.43 -6.57
C ARG A 99 8.85 22.22 -5.12
N LEU A 100 9.25 23.28 -4.42
CA LEU A 100 9.71 23.20 -3.04
C LEU A 100 8.55 22.81 -2.10
N LEU A 101 7.40 23.47 -2.21
CA LEU A 101 6.21 23.15 -1.40
C LEU A 101 5.75 21.71 -1.63
N MET A 102 5.65 21.28 -2.89
CA MET A 102 5.25 19.91 -3.20
C MET A 102 6.28 18.90 -2.70
N GLY A 103 7.58 19.24 -2.75
CA GLY A 103 8.64 18.43 -2.16
C GLY A 103 8.46 18.22 -0.65
N ILE A 104 8.17 19.30 0.10
CA ILE A 104 7.89 19.22 1.55
C ILE A 104 6.67 18.32 1.80
N VAL A 105 5.58 18.50 1.06
CA VAL A 105 4.37 17.70 1.20
C VAL A 105 4.65 16.21 0.97
N VAL A 106 5.42 15.87 -0.06
CA VAL A 106 5.81 14.48 -0.35
C VAL A 106 6.67 13.89 0.77
N ILE A 107 7.64 14.63 1.29
CA ILE A 107 8.50 14.17 2.40
C ILE A 107 7.65 13.94 3.66
N CYS A 108 6.83 14.92 4.06
CA CYS A 108 5.95 14.80 5.21
C CYS A 108 4.97 13.61 5.06
N GLY A 109 4.40 13.43 3.87
CA GLY A 109 3.53 12.30 3.56
C GLY A 109 4.25 10.96 3.70
N ALA A 110 5.44 10.83 3.10
CA ALA A 110 6.25 9.62 3.21
C ALA A 110 6.63 9.30 4.67
N THR A 111 7.05 10.30 5.45
CA THR A 111 7.37 10.12 6.87
C THR A 111 6.14 9.70 7.67
N ALA A 112 4.97 10.31 7.41
CA ALA A 112 3.72 9.93 8.07
C ALA A 112 3.31 8.48 7.74
N THR A 113 3.44 8.05 6.48
CA THR A 113 3.17 6.67 6.06
C THR A 113 4.11 5.67 6.72
N VAL A 114 5.42 5.94 6.75
CA VAL A 114 6.40 5.06 7.41
C VAL A 114 6.11 4.97 8.91
N ASN A 115 5.80 6.08 9.57
CA ASN A 115 5.42 6.09 10.98
C ASN A 115 4.14 5.28 11.23
N GLY A 116 3.11 5.45 10.39
CA GLY A 116 1.89 4.65 10.44
C GLY A 116 2.15 3.15 10.28
N LEU A 117 3.07 2.78 9.38
CA LEU A 117 3.50 1.39 9.18
C LEU A 117 4.17 0.81 10.43
N PHE A 118 5.03 1.57 11.11
CA PHE A 118 5.65 1.12 12.37
C PHE A 118 4.63 0.89 13.47
N ILE A 119 3.66 1.79 13.61
CA ILE A 119 2.57 1.63 14.58
C ILE A 119 1.75 0.37 14.25
N TYR A 120 1.39 0.18 12.99
CA TYR A 120 0.61 -0.97 12.54
C TYR A 120 1.34 -2.31 12.74
N MET A 121 2.63 -2.36 12.43
CA MET A 121 3.46 -3.53 12.66
C MET A 121 3.50 -3.88 14.15
N GLY A 122 3.71 -2.87 15.01
CA GLY A 122 3.65 -3.03 16.45
C GLY A 122 2.33 -3.63 16.96
N GLN A 123 1.20 -3.11 16.47
CA GLN A 123 -0.13 -3.62 16.79
C GLN A 123 -0.34 -5.06 16.28
N THR A 124 0.10 -5.36 15.07
CA THR A 124 -0.03 -6.70 14.47
C THR A 124 0.75 -7.73 15.29
N VAL A 125 2.00 -7.41 15.64
CA VAL A 125 2.84 -8.31 16.43
C VAL A 125 2.27 -8.48 17.86
N ARG A 126 1.70 -7.41 18.45
CA ARG A 126 0.98 -7.50 19.73
C ARG A 126 -0.26 -8.40 19.63
N ASN A 127 -1.07 -8.27 18.58
CA ASN A 127 -2.27 -9.08 18.39
C ASN A 127 -1.91 -10.57 18.21
N LEU A 128 -0.83 -10.86 17.49
CA LEU A 128 -0.30 -12.22 17.37
C LEU A 128 0.17 -12.77 18.73
N ALA A 129 0.75 -11.93 19.59
CA ALA A 129 1.15 -12.33 20.93
C ALA A 129 -0.05 -12.60 21.86
N VAL A 130 -1.13 -11.82 21.73
CA VAL A 130 -2.38 -12.06 22.48
C VAL A 130 -3.04 -13.38 22.09
N HIS A 131 -2.96 -13.78 20.82
CA HIS A 131 -3.47 -15.06 20.34
C HIS A 131 -2.53 -16.26 20.55
N GLU A 132 -1.51 -16.11 21.39
CA GLU A 132 -0.49 -17.14 21.70
C GLU A 132 0.28 -17.67 20.48
N LEU A 133 0.14 -17.02 19.31
CA LEU A 133 0.93 -17.32 18.11
C LEU A 133 2.36 -16.80 18.25
N LEU A 134 2.54 -15.79 19.10
CA LEU A 134 3.83 -15.30 19.58
C LEU A 134 3.84 -15.34 21.12
N PRO A 135 5.00 -15.55 21.76
CA PRO A 135 5.18 -15.45 23.20
C PRO A 135 4.82 -14.03 23.64
N SER A 136 4.05 -13.95 24.72
CA SER A 136 3.78 -12.69 25.40
C SER A 136 5.05 -12.20 26.08
N PHE A 137 5.87 -11.46 25.34
CA PHE A 137 6.82 -10.57 25.97
C PHE A 137 6.00 -9.51 26.71
N GLY A 138 6.28 -9.33 28.00
CA GLY A 138 5.59 -8.31 28.82
C GLY A 138 5.74 -6.92 28.20
N GLY A 139 4.61 -6.23 28.04
CA GLY A 139 4.51 -4.80 27.69
C GLY A 139 4.84 -4.43 26.22
N ASP A 140 5.16 -3.15 26.02
CA ASP A 140 5.43 -2.54 24.69
C ASP A 140 6.77 -2.97 24.06
N THR A 141 7.50 -3.90 24.68
CA THR A 141 8.85 -4.33 24.27
C THR A 141 8.84 -4.96 22.89
N LEU A 142 7.84 -5.81 22.59
CA LEU A 142 7.71 -6.50 21.32
C LEU A 142 7.42 -5.52 20.17
N GLN A 143 6.58 -4.52 20.43
CA GLN A 143 6.29 -3.43 19.49
C GLN A 143 7.54 -2.60 19.21
N ARG A 144 8.34 -2.28 20.23
CA ARG A 144 9.61 -1.55 20.05
C ARG A 144 10.61 -2.35 19.22
N LEU A 145 10.74 -3.66 19.49
CA LEU A 145 11.65 -4.53 18.74
C LEU A 145 11.25 -4.60 17.25
N ALA A 146 9.95 -4.77 16.96
CA ALA A 146 9.45 -4.77 15.60
C ALA A 146 9.74 -3.44 14.87
N GLY A 147 9.54 -2.32 15.55
CA GLY A 147 9.88 -0.99 15.02
C GLY A 147 11.38 -0.84 14.73
N ILE A 148 12.25 -1.26 15.65
CA ILE A 148 13.71 -1.21 15.47
C ILE A 148 14.14 -2.09 14.30
N LEU A 149 13.65 -3.33 14.22
CA LEU A 149 13.99 -4.26 13.14
C LEU A 149 13.56 -3.71 11.77
N MET A 150 12.38 -3.10 11.69
CA MET A 150 11.91 -2.41 10.48
C MET A 150 12.79 -1.20 10.13
N ALA A 151 13.13 -0.35 11.11
CA ALA A 151 13.99 0.80 10.89
C ALA A 151 15.40 0.40 10.40
N VAL A 152 15.99 -0.65 11.01
CA VAL A 152 17.28 -1.22 10.58
C VAL A 152 17.16 -1.78 9.16
N THR A 153 16.10 -2.51 8.85
CA THR A 153 15.89 -3.07 7.50
C THR A 153 15.78 -1.96 6.45
N ILE A 154 14.97 -0.93 6.70
CA ILE A 154 14.84 0.23 5.81
C ILE A 154 16.19 0.96 5.67
N GLY A 155 16.91 1.16 6.79
CA GLY A 155 18.23 1.78 6.79
C GLY A 155 19.24 1.01 5.94
N ILE A 156 19.28 -0.33 6.05
CA ILE A 156 20.13 -1.18 5.22
C ILE A 156 19.75 -1.05 3.74
N LEU A 157 18.46 -1.11 3.40
CA LEU A 157 17.99 -0.96 2.02
C LEU A 157 18.32 0.42 1.43
N MET A 158 18.33 1.48 2.25
CA MET A 158 18.77 2.80 1.82
C MET A 158 20.29 2.87 1.65
N MET A 159 21.07 2.28 2.57
CA MET A 159 22.54 2.24 2.49
C MET A 159 23.05 1.44 1.28
N THR A 160 22.35 0.38 0.88
CA THR A 160 22.72 -0.41 -0.31
C THR A 160 22.36 0.27 -1.64
N GLY A 161 21.75 1.46 -1.61
CA GLY A 161 21.39 2.22 -2.82
C GLY A 161 20.14 1.71 -3.52
N LEU A 162 19.38 0.80 -2.90
CA LEU A 162 18.19 0.19 -3.49
C LEU A 162 17.08 1.21 -3.80
N ALA A 163 17.12 2.38 -3.16
CA ALA A 163 16.17 3.48 -3.35
C ALA A 163 16.22 4.13 -4.74
N GLY A 164 17.32 3.96 -5.49
CA GLY A 164 17.48 4.49 -6.84
C GLY A 164 17.45 3.45 -7.96
N ASP A 165 17.34 2.16 -7.61
CA ASP A 165 17.45 1.07 -8.57
C ASP A 165 16.12 0.93 -9.37
N PRO A 166 16.15 0.77 -10.70
CA PRO A 166 14.95 0.44 -11.48
C PRO A 166 14.20 -0.80 -10.95
N LYS A 167 14.90 -1.75 -10.30
CA LYS A 167 14.31 -2.92 -9.63
C LYS A 167 13.39 -2.57 -8.46
N LEU A 168 13.52 -1.38 -7.87
CA LEU A 168 12.56 -0.88 -6.88
C LEU A 168 11.13 -0.88 -7.44
N THR A 169 11.00 -0.67 -8.75
CA THR A 169 9.73 -0.77 -9.48
C THR A 169 9.10 -2.15 -9.34
N VAL A 170 9.91 -3.19 -9.43
CA VAL A 170 9.47 -4.58 -9.31
C VAL A 170 9.09 -4.89 -7.86
N TYR A 171 9.87 -4.44 -6.89
CA TYR A 171 9.61 -4.68 -5.47
C TYR A 171 8.33 -4.01 -4.98
N TYR A 172 8.04 -2.76 -5.38
CA TYR A 172 6.76 -2.14 -4.99
C TYR A 172 5.57 -2.89 -5.60
N ARG A 173 5.69 -3.39 -6.84
CA ARG A 173 4.64 -4.17 -7.49
C ARG A 173 4.43 -5.51 -6.79
N GLY A 174 5.51 -6.17 -6.37
CA GLY A 174 5.45 -7.39 -5.57
C GLY A 174 4.79 -7.15 -4.21
N ALA A 175 5.17 -6.08 -3.51
CA ALA A 175 4.57 -5.70 -2.23
C ALA A 175 3.06 -5.38 -2.37
N LEU A 176 2.68 -4.67 -3.44
CA LEU A 176 1.29 -4.38 -3.79
C LEU A 176 0.49 -5.67 -4.01
N LEU A 177 1.03 -6.61 -4.78
CA LEU A 177 0.39 -7.91 -5.02
C LEU A 177 0.17 -8.69 -3.73
N LEU A 178 1.19 -8.78 -2.87
CA LEU A 178 1.08 -9.43 -1.57
C LEU A 178 0.04 -8.72 -0.69
N TRP A 179 -0.03 -7.39 -0.74
CA TRP A 179 -1.02 -6.60 0.01
C TRP A 179 -2.45 -6.84 -0.50
N LEU A 180 -2.67 -6.82 -1.82
CA LEU A 180 -3.98 -7.11 -2.42
C LEU A 180 -4.42 -8.54 -2.11
N LEU A 181 -3.50 -9.50 -2.17
CA LEU A 181 -3.78 -10.88 -1.80
C LEU A 181 -4.17 -10.99 -0.32
N LEU A 182 -3.45 -10.32 0.57
CA LEU A 182 -3.78 -10.25 2.00
C LEU A 182 -5.17 -9.66 2.22
N LEU A 183 -5.50 -8.56 1.55
CA LEU A 183 -6.83 -7.93 1.62
C LEU A 183 -7.91 -8.87 1.08
N ALA A 184 -7.67 -9.53 -0.06
CA ALA A 184 -8.60 -10.50 -0.63
C ALA A 184 -8.91 -11.63 0.36
N VAL A 185 -7.87 -12.21 0.96
CA VAL A 185 -8.02 -13.26 1.98
C VAL A 185 -8.77 -12.76 3.20
N ARG A 186 -8.49 -11.54 3.69
CA ARG A 186 -9.23 -10.94 4.83
C ARG A 186 -10.71 -10.72 4.51
N CYS A 187 -11.02 -10.21 3.32
CA CYS A 187 -12.40 -10.00 2.88
C CYS A 187 -13.15 -11.33 2.75
N LEU A 188 -12.50 -12.36 2.18
CA LEU A 188 -13.08 -13.71 2.09
C LEU A 188 -13.29 -14.33 3.47
N ALA A 189 -12.29 -14.26 4.35
CA ALA A 189 -12.38 -14.78 5.71
C ALA A 189 -13.52 -14.12 6.50
N MET A 190 -13.68 -12.80 6.38
CA MET A 190 -14.78 -12.06 7.02
C MET A 190 -16.14 -12.42 6.39
N ALA A 191 -16.22 -12.60 5.08
CA ALA A 191 -17.45 -13.02 4.40
C ALA A 191 -17.92 -14.42 4.82
N CYS A 192 -16.99 -15.31 5.18
CA CYS A 192 -17.28 -16.65 5.69
C CYS A 192 -17.70 -16.68 7.17
N GLN A 193 -17.61 -15.57 7.91
CA GLN A 193 -18.03 -15.56 9.31
C GLN A 193 -19.57 -15.54 9.43
N PRO A 194 -20.17 -16.43 10.24
CA PRO A 194 -21.63 -16.56 10.35
C PRO A 194 -22.30 -15.36 11.05
N THR A 195 -21.52 -14.48 11.67
CA THR A 195 -21.98 -13.31 12.42
C THR A 195 -22.28 -12.09 11.55
N VAL A 196 -21.84 -12.09 10.29
CA VAL A 196 -21.96 -10.94 9.39
C VAL A 196 -23.30 -10.99 8.64
N SER A 197 -23.92 -9.84 8.41
CA SER A 197 -25.17 -9.78 7.64
C SER A 197 -24.97 -10.31 6.21
N LYS A 198 -26.01 -10.92 5.63
CA LYS A 198 -25.95 -11.48 4.26
C LYS A 198 -25.47 -10.46 3.22
N HIS A 199 -25.90 -9.20 3.34
CA HIS A 199 -25.48 -8.14 2.41
C HIS A 199 -23.98 -7.82 2.54
N PHE A 200 -23.45 -7.72 3.77
CA PHE A 200 -22.03 -7.46 3.98
C PHE A 200 -21.16 -8.67 3.58
N SER A 201 -21.65 -9.90 3.77
CA SER A 201 -20.98 -11.12 3.32
C SER A 201 -20.86 -11.18 1.80
N ILE A 202 -21.94 -10.91 1.05
CA ILE A 202 -21.90 -10.86 -0.43
C ILE A 202 -20.94 -9.76 -0.92
N LEU A 203 -20.99 -8.58 -0.29
CA LEU A 203 -20.09 -7.48 -0.65
C LEU A 203 -18.62 -7.84 -0.37
N GLY A 204 -18.33 -8.47 0.77
CA GLY A 204 -16.99 -8.95 1.12
C GLY A 204 -16.48 -10.02 0.16
N LEU A 205 -17.34 -10.96 -0.25
CA LEU A 205 -17.01 -11.98 -1.25
C LEU A 205 -16.70 -11.35 -2.61
N ALA A 206 -17.56 -10.43 -3.08
CA ALA A 206 -17.36 -9.73 -4.34
C ALA A 206 -16.07 -8.89 -4.33
N ALA A 207 -15.81 -8.16 -3.24
CA ALA A 207 -14.59 -7.38 -3.08
C ALA A 207 -13.34 -8.29 -3.01
N GLY A 208 -13.39 -9.39 -2.26
CA GLY A 208 -12.30 -10.35 -2.17
C GLY A 208 -11.96 -11.00 -3.51
N CYS A 209 -12.98 -11.44 -4.26
CA CYS A 209 -12.82 -12.01 -5.59
C CYS A 209 -12.25 -10.99 -6.58
N THR A 210 -12.74 -9.74 -6.59
CA THR A 210 -12.21 -8.71 -7.50
C THR A 210 -10.76 -8.35 -7.18
N MET A 211 -10.38 -8.23 -5.91
CA MET A 211 -8.98 -8.05 -5.50
C MET A 211 -8.10 -9.24 -5.89
N GLY A 212 -8.58 -10.48 -5.68
CA GLY A 212 -7.86 -11.69 -6.09
C GLY A 212 -7.64 -11.78 -7.59
N ILE A 213 -8.68 -11.51 -8.39
CA ILE A 213 -8.59 -11.47 -9.86
C ILE A 213 -7.62 -10.37 -10.30
N THR A 214 -7.70 -9.18 -9.70
CA THR A 214 -6.79 -8.07 -10.02
C THR A 214 -5.34 -8.45 -9.72
N SER A 215 -5.08 -9.12 -8.59
CA SER A 215 -3.76 -9.63 -8.24
C SER A 215 -3.25 -10.63 -9.28
N ILE A 216 -4.10 -11.56 -9.74
CA ILE A 216 -3.75 -12.52 -10.79
C ILE A 216 -3.41 -11.80 -12.09
N ILE A 217 -4.22 -10.82 -12.49
CA ILE A 217 -3.99 -10.10 -13.74
C ILE A 217 -2.71 -9.26 -13.67
N ILE A 218 -2.44 -8.56 -12.57
CA ILE A 218 -1.18 -7.81 -12.38
C ILE A 218 0.01 -8.78 -12.48
N TRP A 219 -0.10 -9.98 -11.91
CA TRP A 219 0.94 -10.98 -11.99
C TRP A 219 1.19 -11.45 -13.44
N PHE A 220 0.14 -11.72 -14.22
CA PHE A 220 0.29 -12.10 -15.62
C PHE A 220 0.72 -10.94 -16.53
N THR A 221 0.39 -9.69 -16.21
CA THR A 221 0.74 -8.53 -17.05
C THR A 221 2.11 -7.95 -16.75
N ALA A 222 2.78 -8.39 -15.69
CA ALA A 222 4.13 -7.92 -15.35
C ALA A 222 5.16 -8.39 -16.39
N GLU A 223 5.97 -7.47 -16.91
CA GLU A 223 7.12 -7.79 -17.78
C GLU A 223 8.21 -8.56 -17.02
N TYR A 224 8.34 -8.33 -15.71
CA TYR A 224 9.34 -8.93 -14.81
C TYR A 224 8.77 -10.07 -13.97
N ARG A 225 8.10 -11.05 -14.61
CA ARG A 225 7.39 -12.13 -13.89
C ARG A 225 8.29 -12.93 -12.96
N TRP A 226 9.50 -13.28 -13.40
CA TRP A 226 10.44 -14.10 -12.63
C TRP A 226 10.94 -13.39 -11.38
N ASP A 227 11.38 -12.14 -11.50
CA ASP A 227 11.83 -11.35 -10.35
C ASP A 227 10.73 -11.17 -9.32
N LEU A 228 9.48 -11.01 -9.78
CA LEU A 228 8.32 -10.87 -8.91
C LEU A 228 7.97 -12.18 -8.18
N ILE A 229 8.07 -13.32 -8.86
CA ILE A 229 7.90 -14.65 -8.25
C ILE A 229 8.99 -14.89 -7.20
N VAL A 230 10.25 -14.65 -7.56
CA VAL A 230 11.39 -14.81 -6.65
C VAL A 230 11.24 -13.90 -5.44
N PHE A 231 10.89 -12.62 -5.63
CA PHE A 231 10.63 -11.70 -4.53
C PHE A 231 9.49 -12.20 -3.63
N SER A 232 8.36 -12.63 -4.20
CA SER A 232 7.21 -13.10 -3.44
C SER A 232 7.54 -14.37 -2.65
N LEU A 233 8.25 -15.31 -3.26
CA LEU A 233 8.74 -16.52 -2.61
C LEU A 233 9.74 -16.21 -1.50
N LEU A 234 10.66 -15.25 -1.70
CA LEU A 234 11.62 -14.83 -0.68
C LEU A 234 10.92 -14.18 0.51
N VAL A 235 9.93 -13.31 0.28
CA VAL A 235 9.15 -12.69 1.36
C VAL A 235 8.36 -13.76 2.12
N TYR A 236 7.74 -14.71 1.41
CA TYR A 236 7.00 -15.81 2.04
C TYR A 236 7.90 -16.75 2.83
N ALA A 237 9.02 -17.19 2.23
CA ALA A 237 10.02 -18.03 2.89
C ALA A 237 10.67 -17.34 4.08
N GLY A 238 10.97 -16.04 3.97
CA GLY A 238 11.47 -15.21 5.06
C GLY A 238 10.46 -15.11 6.21
N GLY A 239 9.18 -14.91 5.89
CA GLY A 239 8.09 -14.93 6.86
C GLY A 239 7.97 -16.29 7.56
N LEU A 240 7.99 -17.39 6.82
CA LEU A 240 7.96 -18.75 7.37
C LEU A 240 9.17 -19.06 8.25
N LEU A 241 10.38 -18.71 7.79
CA LEU A 241 11.61 -18.86 8.58
C LEU A 241 11.51 -18.07 9.87
N LEU A 242 11.00 -16.83 9.81
CA LEU A 242 10.81 -16.02 11.01
C LEU A 242 9.85 -16.72 11.97
N VAL A 243 8.75 -17.29 11.49
CA VAL A 243 7.82 -18.10 12.32
C VAL A 243 8.48 -19.37 12.88
N MET A 244 9.33 -20.06 12.12
CA MET A 244 9.98 -21.32 12.54
C MET A 244 11.16 -21.13 13.49
N VAL A 245 12.00 -20.11 13.26
CA VAL A 245 13.16 -19.77 14.10
C VAL A 245 12.70 -19.23 15.45
N TRP A 246 11.51 -18.65 15.49
CA TRP A 246 11.01 -17.96 16.65
C TRP A 246 10.84 -18.85 17.90
N PRO A 247 10.20 -20.04 17.86
CA PRO A 247 10.19 -20.98 18.98
C PRO A 247 11.59 -21.35 19.49
N ALA A 248 12.59 -21.43 18.61
CA ALA A 248 13.97 -21.73 19.00
C ALA A 248 14.61 -20.54 19.75
N MET A 249 14.38 -19.30 19.30
CA MET A 249 14.81 -18.12 20.04
C MET A 249 14.16 -18.03 21.42
N VAL A 250 12.87 -18.35 21.55
CA VAL A 250 12.17 -18.35 22.85
C VAL A 250 12.81 -19.34 23.83
N LYS A 251 13.22 -20.53 23.36
CA LYS A 251 13.93 -21.51 24.18
C LYS A 251 15.32 -21.01 24.60
N LEU A 252 16.00 -20.25 23.74
CA LEU A 252 17.34 -19.73 23.99
C LEU A 252 17.35 -18.61 25.05
N PHE A 253 16.25 -17.87 25.19
CA PHE A 253 16.13 -16.76 26.14
C PHE A 253 15.05 -16.99 27.22
N PRO A 254 15.20 -18.01 28.09
CA PRO A 254 14.19 -18.37 29.08
C PRO A 254 13.98 -17.31 30.16
N LYS A 255 14.96 -16.40 30.38
CA LYS A 255 14.84 -15.26 31.30
C LYS A 255 13.76 -14.25 30.86
N LEU A 256 13.33 -14.28 29.60
CA LEU A 256 12.29 -13.39 29.09
C LEU A 256 10.86 -13.89 29.40
N LYS A 257 10.69 -15.12 29.92
CA LYS A 257 9.39 -15.72 30.28
C LYS A 257 8.88 -15.28 31.67
N LYS A 258 9.72 -14.65 32.49
CA LYS A 258 9.41 -14.28 33.88
C LYS A 258 9.27 -12.76 34.05
N ILE A 259 8.28 -12.16 33.41
CA ILE A 259 7.80 -10.83 33.82
C ILE A 259 6.27 -10.88 33.71
N ASN A 260 5.64 -11.31 34.82
CA ASN A 260 4.22 -11.09 35.07
C ASN A 260 4.04 -9.66 35.61
#